data_AF-A0A960F6C1-F1
#
_entry.id   AF-A0A960F6C1-F1
#
_cell.length_a   1.000
_cell.length_b   1.000
_cell.length_c   1.000
_cell.angle_alpha   90.00
_cell.angle_beta   90.00
_cell.angle_gamma   90.00
#
_symmetry.space_group_name_H-M   'P 1'
#
loop_
_entity.id
_entity.type
_entity.pdbx_description
1 polymer ?
#
loop_
_entity_poly.entity_id
_entity_poly.type
_entity_poly.pdbx_seq_one_letter_code
_entity_poly.pdbx_strand_id
1 'polypeptide(L)' 'ETNAAELYAHLLRRNLTLRGLALAIGAEDAVYLVGRANAAGADAALVDRVLGMVHDAVERCFRPAMRIGFAGRFV' A
#
# COMPACT_ATOMS: atom_id res chain seq x y z
N GLU A 1 -2.07 14.59 14.71
CA GLU A 1 -1.28 13.46 14.18
C GLU A 1 -1.07 12.47 15.31
N THR A 2 -1.99 11.52 15.51
CA THR A 2 -2.09 10.86 16.83
C THR A 2 -1.37 9.52 16.90
N ASN A 3 -0.98 8.89 15.77
CA ASN A 3 -0.28 7.59 15.83
C ASN A 3 0.62 7.24 14.62
N ALA A 4 1.42 8.19 14.12
CA ALA A 4 2.25 8.00 12.93
C ALA A 4 3.26 6.84 13.06
N ALA A 5 3.92 6.69 14.23
CA ALA A 5 4.91 5.63 14.44
C ALA A 5 4.28 4.22 14.39
N GLU A 6 3.10 4.04 14.98
CA GLU A 6 2.36 2.76 14.93
C GLU A 6 1.88 2.47 13.51
N LEU A 7 1.40 3.49 12.80
CA LEU A 7 1.01 3.38 11.40
C LEU A 7 2.20 2.90 10.56
N TYR A 8 3.36 3.55 10.64
CA TYR A 8 4.53 3.16 9.85
C TYR A 8 5.04 1.77 10.21
N ALA A 9 5.06 1.40 11.49
CA ALA A 9 5.43 0.05 11.90
C ALA A 9 4.43 -1.00 11.37
N HIS A 10 3.14 -0.68 11.30
CA HIS A 10 2.13 -1.55 10.70
C HIS A 10 2.35 -1.72 9.19
N LEU A 11 2.55 -0.62 8.46
CA LEU A 11 2.78 -0.65 7.01
C LEU A 11 4.04 -1.44 6.65
N LEU A 12 5.14 -1.27 7.41
CA LEU A 12 6.38 -2.01 7.21
C LEU A 12 6.20 -3.52 7.43
N ARG A 13 5.45 -3.93 8.45
CA ARG A 13 5.13 -5.36 8.66
C ARG A 13 4.28 -5.91 7.53
N ARG A 14 3.39 -5.09 6.96
CA ARG A 14 2.50 -5.50 5.87
C ARG A 14 3.25 -5.80 4.58
N ASN A 15 4.36 -5.10 4.33
CA ASN A 15 5.24 -5.36 3.19
C ASN A 15 5.75 -6.81 3.12
N LEU A 16 5.89 -7.52 4.25
CA LEU A 16 6.30 -8.94 4.26
C LEU A 16 5.28 -9.86 3.56
N THR A 17 4.04 -9.42 3.45
CA THR A 17 2.94 -10.19 2.84
C THR A 17 2.63 -9.77 1.40
N LEU A 18 3.15 -8.63 0.96
CA LEU A 18 2.94 -8.11 -0.39
C LEU A 18 3.96 -8.71 -1.34
N ARG A 19 3.51 -9.13 -2.54
CA ARG A 19 4.38 -9.66 -3.59
C ARG A 19 4.36 -8.71 -4.79
N GLY A 20 5.54 -8.30 -5.25
CA GLY A 20 5.68 -7.38 -6.38
C GLY A 20 5.27 -5.93 -6.09
N LEU A 21 4.82 -5.65 -4.86
CA LEU A 21 4.37 -4.34 -4.39
C LEU A 21 4.96 -4.05 -3.01
N ALA A 22 5.13 -2.78 -2.69
CA ALA A 22 5.55 -2.31 -1.38
C ALA A 22 4.84 -1.00 -1.02
N LEU A 23 4.48 -0.86 0.24
CA LEU A 23 4.06 0.39 0.87
C LEU A 23 5.30 1.23 1.15
N ALA A 24 5.28 2.49 0.72
CA ALA A 24 6.36 3.45 0.88
C ALA A 24 5.81 4.84 1.21
N ILE A 25 6.65 5.69 1.82
CA ILE A 25 6.37 7.12 1.95
C ILE A 25 6.86 7.77 0.66
N GLY A 26 5.97 8.47 -0.03
CA GLY A 26 6.29 9.18 -1.27
C GLY A 26 6.30 10.68 -1.10
N ALA A 27 6.05 11.40 -2.19
CA ALA A 27 5.94 12.85 -2.14
C ALA A 27 4.78 13.28 -1.21
N GLU A 28 4.86 14.50 -0.69
CA GLU A 28 3.82 15.08 0.20
C GLU A 28 3.61 14.34 1.53
N ASP A 29 4.59 13.55 1.99
CA ASP A 29 4.51 12.73 3.22
C ASP A 29 3.34 11.73 3.21
N ALA A 30 2.84 11.38 2.02
CA ALA A 30 1.75 10.44 1.83
C ALA A 30 2.24 8.99 1.69
N VAL A 31 1.35 8.03 1.96
CA VAL A 31 1.61 6.60 1.77
C VAL A 31 1.24 6.18 0.36
N TYR A 32 2.20 5.59 -0.36
CA TYR A 32 2.06 5.08 -1.72
C TYR A 32 2.16 3.55 -1.73
N LEU A 33 1.54 2.95 -2.74
CA LEU A 33 1.77 1.56 -3.11
C LEU A 33 2.58 1.52 -4.40
N VAL A 34 3.79 0.96 -4.31
CA VAL A 34 4.79 1.02 -5.38
C VAL A 34 5.10 -0.39 -5.88
N GLY A 35 5.13 -0.56 -7.20
CA GLY A 35 5.57 -1.77 -7.88
C GLY A 35 6.53 -1.44 -9.01
N ARG A 36 7.31 -2.43 -9.45
CA ARG A 36 8.18 -2.30 -10.64
C ARG A 36 7.92 -3.46 -11.58
N ALA A 37 7.83 -3.15 -12.87
CA ALA A 37 7.68 -4.13 -13.93
C ALA A 37 8.69 -3.82 -15.05
N ASN A 38 9.10 -4.84 -15.78
CA ASN A 38 9.96 -4.66 -16.96
C ASN A 38 9.10 -4.16 -18.13
N ALA A 39 9.47 -3.03 -18.70
CA ALA A 39 8.77 -2.44 -19.85
C ALA A 39 8.79 -3.34 -21.10
N ALA A 40 9.84 -4.15 -21.28
CA ALA A 40 9.96 -5.04 -22.44
C ALA A 40 8.91 -6.17 -22.45
N GLY A 41 8.28 -6.48 -21.31
CA GLY A 41 7.19 -7.45 -21.19
C GLY A 41 5.84 -6.81 -20.85
N ALA A 42 5.69 -5.50 -21.08
CA ALA A 42 4.46 -4.79 -20.79
C ALA A 42 3.40 -5.09 -21.88
N ASP A 43 2.57 -6.08 -21.60
CA ASP A 43 1.36 -6.39 -22.38
C ASP A 43 0.09 -6.13 -21.55
N ALA A 44 -1.07 -6.17 -22.21
CA ALA A 44 -2.35 -5.90 -21.57
C ALA A 44 -2.66 -6.85 -20.40
N ALA A 45 -2.27 -8.13 -20.48
CA ALA A 45 -2.47 -9.09 -19.40
C ALA A 45 -1.55 -8.83 -18.21
N LEU A 46 -0.32 -8.34 -18.44
CA LEU A 46 0.53 -7.88 -17.34
C LEU A 46 -0.10 -6.68 -16.62
N VAL A 47 -0.59 -5.70 -17.38
CA VAL A 47 -1.25 -4.50 -16.82
C VAL A 47 -2.47 -4.90 -15.98
N ASP A 48 -3.32 -5.77 -16.52
CA ASP A 48 -4.51 -6.28 -15.81
C ASP A 48 -4.13 -6.98 -14.49
N ARG A 49 -3.11 -7.86 -14.53
CA ARG A 49 -2.60 -8.52 -13.32
C ARG A 49 -2.07 -7.52 -12.30
N VAL A 50 -1.32 -6.51 -12.73
CA VAL A 50 -0.79 -5.46 -11.83
C VAL A 50 -1.93 -4.68 -11.19
N LEU A 51 -2.97 -4.31 -11.95
CA LEU A 51 -4.15 -3.66 -11.41
C LEU A 51 -4.87 -4.53 -10.38
N GLY A 52 -5.01 -5.83 -10.66
CA GLY A 52 -5.56 -6.79 -9.70
C GLY A 52 -4.74 -6.86 -8.40
N MET A 53 -3.41 -6.94 -8.50
CA MET A 53 -2.52 -6.93 -7.32
C MET A 53 -2.62 -5.64 -6.52
N VAL A 54 -2.70 -4.49 -7.20
CA VAL A 54 -2.85 -3.17 -6.58
C VAL A 54 -4.19 -3.07 -5.84
N HIS A 55 -5.29 -3.44 -6.50
CA HIS A 55 -6.62 -3.44 -5.91
C HIS A 55 -6.68 -4.29 -4.64
N ASP A 56 -6.20 -5.52 -4.73
CA ASP A 56 -6.17 -6.49 -3.64
C ASP A 56 -5.25 -6.06 -2.47
N ALA A 57 -4.13 -5.41 -2.77
CA ALA A 57 -3.28 -4.79 -1.75
C ALA A 57 -3.97 -3.61 -1.04
N VAL A 58 -4.64 -2.74 -1.78
CA VAL A 58 -5.38 -1.60 -1.22
C VAL A 58 -6.49 -2.08 -0.28
N GLU A 59 -7.35 -2.99 -0.73
CA GLU A 59 -8.46 -3.54 0.07
C GLU A 59 -7.98 -4.11 1.40
N ARG A 60 -6.84 -4.81 1.39
CA ARG A 60 -6.27 -5.44 2.59
C ARG A 60 -5.51 -4.50 3.52
N CYS A 61 -5.04 -3.35 3.05
CA CYS A 61 -4.16 -2.47 3.81
C CYS A 61 -4.85 -1.17 4.24
N PHE A 62 -5.83 -0.70 3.47
CA PHE A 62 -6.42 0.64 3.63
C PHE A 62 -7.20 0.79 4.94
N ARG A 63 -8.17 -0.10 5.21
CA ARG A 63 -8.99 -0.03 6.44
C ARG A 63 -8.16 -0.12 7.73
N PRO A 64 -7.24 -1.09 7.87
CA PRO A 64 -6.36 -1.16 9.03
C PRO A 64 -5.50 0.09 9.21
N ALA A 65 -4.90 0.59 8.11
CA ALA A 65 -4.07 1.79 8.12
C ALA A 65 -4.86 3.03 8.56
N MET A 66 -6.06 3.25 8.01
CA MET A 66 -6.91 4.37 8.41
C MET A 66 -7.31 4.30 9.90
N ARG A 67 -7.66 3.10 10.39
CA ARG A 67 -8.04 2.93 11.80
C ARG A 67 -6.89 3.28 12.75
N ILE A 68 -5.66 2.96 12.37
CA ILE A 68 -4.45 3.28 13.16
C ILE A 68 -4.11 4.77 13.06
N GLY A 69 -4.02 5.30 11.83
CA GLY A 69 -3.63 6.69 11.58
C GLY A 69 -4.65 7.73 12.06
N PHE A 70 -5.93 7.35 12.12
CA PHE A 70 -7.04 8.20 12.53
C PHE A 70 -7.81 7.64 13.74
N ALA A 71 -7.16 6.85 14.59
CA ALA A 71 -7.73 6.36 15.84
C ALA A 71 -8.34 7.55 16.63
N GLY A 72 -9.67 7.62 16.68
CA GLY A 72 -10.44 8.70 17.32
C GLY A 72 -11.23 9.63 16.38
N ARG A 73 -11.17 9.48 15.05
CA ARG A 73 -11.95 10.30 14.09
C ARG A 73 -12.97 9.53 13.25
N PHE A 74 -12.99 8.20 13.37
CA PHE A 74 -14.02 7.32 12.82
C PHE A 74 -14.67 6.57 13.98
N VAL A 75 -15.68 7.19 14.60
CA VAL A 75 -16.72 6.52 15.40
C VAL A 75 -17.93 6.35 14.50
#